data_AF-A0A1Z5SQC7-F1
#
_entry.id   AF-A0A1Z5SQC7-F1
#
_cell.length_a   1.000
_cell.length_b   1.000
_cell.length_c   1.000
_cell.angle_alpha   90.00
_cell.angle_beta   90.00
_cell.angle_gamma   90.00
#
_symmetry.space_group_name_H-M   'P 1'
#
loop_
_entity.id
_entity.type
_entity.pdbx_description
1 polymer ?
#
loop_
_entity_poly.entity_id
_entity_poly.type
_entity_poly.pdbx_seq_one_letter_code
_entity_poly.pdbx_strand_id
1 'polypeptide(L)'
;MRVHLLSLAAALAPFALADVQFTKPAAGSTQNVGSLSMAWKESGDNTPIEDLQSYQIFLMYGGNTEDTWLQLATLVSQGDFSTGNQAQGTFDTGLAPSTKNAYFLRMVSVATEGGQVINFSNRFSISGMVGTIDATFTNAVPGGTDGPDGEDNAANNADSGAATSTMGTGDGVPYPLQTGLTKYAPMQPIPPTKITKKQYSPLYPTSSVSIATTWLPNPTIVTTVTASQTFSVSSMENTAAPASNPNPDMAKFLNRWKD
;
A
#
# COMPACT_ATOMS: atom_id res chain seq x y z
N MET A 1 15.54 -13.31 58.38
CA MET A 1 14.38 -12.53 57.89
C MET A 1 14.68 -12.18 56.43
N ARG A 2 13.82 -12.61 55.50
CA ARG A 2 14.13 -12.80 54.07
C ARG A 2 14.11 -11.49 53.29
N VAL A 3 15.12 -11.32 52.43
CA VAL A 3 15.24 -10.23 51.45
C VAL A 3 14.25 -10.47 50.33
N HIS A 4 13.27 -9.57 50.16
CA HIS A 4 12.36 -9.52 49.02
C HIS A 4 12.36 -8.11 48.44
N LEU A 5 13.25 -7.86 47.48
CA LEU A 5 13.26 -6.65 46.67
C LEU A 5 13.95 -6.97 45.34
N LEU A 6 13.32 -7.82 44.52
CA LEU A 6 13.80 -8.07 43.16
C LEU A 6 12.67 -8.60 42.26
N SER A 7 11.60 -7.82 42.07
CA SER A 7 10.53 -8.20 41.13
C SER A 7 9.72 -6.99 40.65
N LEU A 8 10.37 -5.96 40.09
CA LEU A 8 9.64 -4.94 39.32
C LEU A 8 10.53 -4.25 38.27
N ALA A 9 11.13 -5.03 37.37
CA ALA A 9 11.89 -4.51 36.23
C ALA A 9 11.73 -5.36 34.96
N ALA A 10 10.55 -5.97 34.76
CA ALA A 10 10.29 -6.87 33.63
C ALA A 10 8.97 -6.58 32.89
N ALA A 11 8.53 -5.31 32.83
CA ALA A 11 7.30 -4.93 32.12
C ALA A 11 7.44 -3.67 31.26
N LEU A 12 8.63 -3.44 30.70
CA LEU A 12 8.79 -2.64 29.48
C LEU A 12 9.46 -3.51 28.43
N ALA A 13 8.76 -4.54 27.97
CA ALA A 13 9.03 -5.06 26.64
C ALA A 13 8.48 -4.00 25.68
N PRO A 14 9.32 -3.28 24.90
CA PRO A 14 8.78 -2.60 23.74
C PRO A 14 8.08 -3.68 22.92
N PHE A 15 6.82 -3.46 22.56
CA PHE A 15 6.24 -4.21 21.46
C PHE A 15 7.18 -3.97 20.28
N ALA A 16 7.95 -5.00 19.91
CA ALA A 16 8.85 -4.95 18.79
C ALA A 16 7.97 -4.90 17.55
N LEU A 17 7.82 -3.71 17.01
CA LEU A 17 7.27 -3.43 15.68
C LEU A 17 8.36 -3.89 14.70
N ALA A 18 8.03 -4.47 13.55
CA ALA A 18 8.95 -5.39 12.88
C ALA A 18 8.59 -5.51 11.38
N ASP A 19 9.54 -5.52 10.44
CA ASP A 19 9.40 -5.73 8.98
C ASP A 19 10.81 -6.10 8.43
N VAL A 20 10.98 -6.48 7.17
CA VAL A 20 12.26 -6.97 6.64
C VAL A 20 13.25 -5.84 6.33
N GLN A 21 14.40 -5.83 7.00
CA GLN A 21 15.56 -5.00 6.65
C GLN A 21 16.74 -5.84 6.13
N PHE A 22 17.13 -5.63 4.88
CA PHE A 22 18.32 -6.26 4.30
C PHE A 22 19.61 -5.82 4.98
N THR A 23 20.45 -6.80 5.31
CA THR A 23 21.82 -6.61 5.83
C THR A 23 22.89 -7.06 4.83
N LYS A 24 22.52 -7.93 3.87
CA LYS A 24 23.37 -8.33 2.75
C LYS A 24 22.60 -8.31 1.43
N PRO A 25 23.21 -7.81 0.33
CA PRO A 25 24.52 -7.15 0.28
C PRO A 25 24.59 -5.85 1.10
N ALA A 26 25.77 -5.53 1.64
CA ALA A 26 25.96 -4.27 2.34
C ALA A 26 25.89 -3.09 1.36
N ALA A 27 25.43 -1.93 1.85
CA ALA A 27 25.33 -0.71 1.05
C ALA A 27 26.69 -0.37 0.38
N GLY A 28 26.66 -0.12 -0.93
CA GLY A 28 27.85 0.21 -1.73
C GLY A 28 28.84 -0.94 -1.95
N SER A 29 28.56 -2.14 -1.45
CA SER A 29 29.45 -3.29 -1.64
C SER A 29 29.53 -3.71 -3.11
N THR A 30 30.61 -4.39 -3.48
CA THR A 30 30.76 -4.99 -4.81
C THR A 30 30.67 -6.50 -4.67
N GLN A 31 29.74 -7.11 -5.41
CA GLN A 31 29.51 -8.54 -5.48
C GLN A 31 30.09 -9.10 -6.78
N ASN A 32 30.42 -10.38 -6.78
CA ASN A 32 30.83 -11.08 -7.99
C ASN A 32 29.60 -11.65 -8.69
N VAL A 33 29.67 -11.76 -10.01
CA VAL A 33 28.65 -12.45 -10.80
C VAL A 33 28.55 -13.94 -10.45
N GLY A 34 27.38 -14.53 -10.65
CA GLY A 34 27.09 -15.94 -10.40
C GLY A 34 26.16 -16.11 -9.21
N SER A 35 26.70 -16.21 -7.99
CA SER A 35 25.93 -16.43 -6.77
C SER A 35 25.84 -15.17 -5.90
N LEU A 36 24.63 -14.81 -5.48
CA LEU A 36 24.38 -13.73 -4.54
C LEU A 36 23.89 -14.26 -3.20
N SER A 37 24.59 -13.89 -2.12
CA SER A 37 24.14 -14.14 -0.76
C SER A 37 23.31 -12.97 -0.23
N MET A 38 22.16 -13.29 0.33
CA MET A 38 21.17 -12.33 0.83
C MET A 38 20.88 -12.65 2.28
N ALA A 39 20.80 -11.62 3.11
CA ALA A 39 20.47 -11.76 4.52
C ALA A 39 19.69 -10.54 4.97
N TRP A 40 18.76 -10.76 5.88
CA TRP A 40 17.92 -9.71 6.45
C TRP A 40 17.76 -9.91 7.94
N LYS A 41 17.25 -8.87 8.60
CA LYS A 41 16.87 -8.88 10.00
C LYS A 41 15.54 -8.15 10.15
N GLU A 42 15.00 -8.22 11.34
CA GLU A 42 13.90 -7.38 11.77
C GLU A 42 14.29 -5.90 11.72
N SER A 43 13.48 -5.08 11.05
CA SER A 43 13.72 -3.65 10.82
C SER A 43 13.44 -2.83 12.08
N GLY A 44 12.42 -3.20 12.85
CA GLY A 44 11.90 -2.40 13.95
C GLY A 44 10.64 -1.58 13.62
N ASP A 45 10.14 -1.62 12.39
CA ASP A 45 9.01 -0.82 11.89
C ASP A 45 7.96 -1.72 11.19
N ASN A 46 6.65 -1.41 11.26
CA ASN A 46 5.54 -2.08 10.51
C ASN A 46 5.18 -3.54 10.91
N THR A 47 4.69 -4.35 9.95
CA THR A 47 4.12 -5.71 10.07
C THR A 47 5.16 -6.78 10.39
N PRO A 48 5.11 -7.41 11.58
CA PRO A 48 6.13 -8.33 12.05
C PRO A 48 6.48 -9.44 11.05
N ILE A 49 7.76 -9.84 10.97
CA ILE A 49 8.16 -10.98 10.12
C ILE A 49 7.41 -12.27 10.50
N GLU A 50 6.98 -12.42 11.75
CA GLU A 50 6.14 -13.54 12.19
C GLU A 50 4.74 -13.56 11.54
N ASP A 51 4.25 -12.41 11.08
CA ASP A 51 3.01 -12.26 10.33
C ASP A 51 3.22 -12.43 8.82
N LEU A 52 4.42 -12.78 8.36
CA LEU A 52 4.73 -13.06 6.96
C LEU A 52 4.90 -14.57 6.74
N GLN A 53 4.24 -15.12 5.72
CA GLN A 53 4.33 -16.54 5.37
C GLN A 53 5.48 -16.82 4.40
N SER A 54 5.42 -16.19 3.22
CA SER A 54 6.30 -16.50 2.11
C SER A 54 6.88 -15.23 1.50
N TYR A 55 8.01 -15.36 0.83
CA TYR A 55 8.63 -14.26 0.12
C TYR A 55 9.19 -14.67 -1.23
N GLN A 56 9.32 -13.68 -2.11
CA GLN A 56 10.07 -13.77 -3.35
C GLN A 56 11.14 -12.69 -3.36
N ILE A 57 12.33 -12.99 -3.89
CA ILE A 57 13.40 -12.00 -4.01
C ILE A 57 13.79 -11.84 -5.48
N PHE A 58 13.85 -10.60 -5.91
CA PHE A 58 14.19 -10.21 -7.26
C PHE A 58 15.44 -9.35 -7.28
N LEU A 59 16.27 -9.55 -8.30
CA LEU A 59 17.38 -8.66 -8.61
C LEU A 59 16.87 -7.53 -9.50
N MET A 60 17.08 -6.29 -9.05
CA MET A 60 16.64 -5.09 -9.72
C MET A 60 17.83 -4.25 -10.20
N TYR A 61 17.59 -3.42 -11.22
CA TYR A 61 18.55 -2.45 -11.75
C TYR A 61 17.86 -1.13 -12.09
N GLY A 62 18.50 0.00 -11.79
CA GLY A 62 18.03 1.32 -12.25
C GLY A 62 17.73 2.30 -11.10
N GLY A 63 16.70 3.12 -11.26
CA GLY A 63 16.28 4.20 -10.37
C GLY A 63 15.45 3.78 -9.17
N ASN A 64 14.66 4.73 -8.64
CA ASN A 64 13.88 4.63 -7.39
C ASN A 64 12.36 4.71 -7.62
N THR A 65 11.89 4.61 -8.85
CA THR A 65 10.45 4.58 -9.16
C THR A 65 10.13 3.47 -10.15
N GLU A 66 8.86 3.06 -10.22
CA GLU A 66 8.41 1.91 -11.02
C GLU A 66 8.82 1.97 -12.50
N ASP A 67 8.74 3.16 -13.10
CA ASP A 67 9.12 3.38 -14.50
C ASP A 67 10.64 3.50 -14.72
N THR A 68 11.43 3.58 -13.65
CA THR A 68 12.87 3.85 -13.73
C THR A 68 13.73 2.68 -13.28
N TRP A 69 13.13 1.56 -12.85
CA TRP A 69 13.84 0.32 -12.56
C TRP A 69 13.39 -0.84 -13.44
N LEU A 70 14.22 -1.87 -13.51
CA LEU A 70 13.96 -3.10 -14.24
C LEU A 70 14.23 -4.30 -13.35
N GLN A 71 13.34 -5.30 -13.40
CA GLN A 71 13.59 -6.61 -12.81
C GLN A 71 14.46 -7.44 -13.76
N LEU A 72 15.66 -7.80 -13.31
CA LEU A 72 16.62 -8.57 -14.10
C LEU A 72 16.44 -10.08 -13.94
N ALA A 73 16.23 -10.53 -12.71
CA ALA A 73 16.14 -11.95 -12.39
C ALA A 73 15.27 -12.19 -11.14
N THR A 74 14.67 -13.38 -11.08
CA THR A 74 14.08 -13.91 -9.85
C THR A 74 15.15 -14.75 -9.15
N LEU A 75 15.61 -14.30 -7.99
CA LEU A 75 16.65 -14.98 -7.20
C LEU A 75 16.05 -16.06 -6.30
N VAL A 76 14.88 -15.77 -5.74
CA VAL A 76 14.09 -16.70 -4.91
C VAL A 76 12.65 -16.62 -5.38
N SER A 77 12.09 -17.73 -5.86
CA SER A 77 10.72 -17.80 -6.35
C SER A 77 9.71 -18.21 -5.29
N GLN A 78 10.13 -18.96 -4.26
CA GLN A 78 9.32 -19.44 -3.15
C GLN A 78 10.19 -19.57 -1.89
N GLY A 79 10.34 -18.47 -1.16
CA GLY A 79 10.96 -18.43 0.16
C GLY A 79 9.91 -18.56 1.25
N ASP A 80 10.31 -19.12 2.39
CA ASP A 80 9.47 -19.31 3.57
C ASP A 80 10.18 -18.70 4.79
N PHE A 81 9.52 -17.78 5.50
CA PHE A 81 10.12 -17.10 6.64
C PHE A 81 10.40 -18.02 7.83
N SER A 82 9.77 -19.20 7.90
CA SER A 82 10.07 -20.22 8.91
C SER A 82 11.43 -20.89 8.71
N THR A 83 12.00 -20.81 7.51
CA THR A 83 13.29 -21.45 7.18
C THR A 83 14.51 -20.62 7.59
N GLY A 84 14.30 -19.38 8.01
CA GLY A 84 15.34 -18.46 8.49
C GLY A 84 15.37 -17.14 7.73
N ASN A 85 16.44 -16.37 7.96
CA ASN A 85 16.60 -14.99 7.50
C ASN A 85 17.72 -14.79 6.45
N GLN A 86 18.03 -15.85 5.71
CA GLN A 86 19.08 -15.86 4.70
C GLN A 86 18.62 -16.63 3.47
N ALA A 87 19.06 -16.17 2.30
CA ALA A 87 18.82 -16.85 1.04
C ALA A 87 20.02 -16.71 0.11
N GLN A 88 20.08 -17.59 -0.88
CA GLN A 88 21.05 -17.50 -1.97
C GLN A 88 20.32 -17.63 -3.30
N GLY A 89 20.77 -16.88 -4.30
CA GLY A 89 20.24 -16.94 -5.65
C GLY A 89 21.35 -16.84 -6.67
N THR A 90 21.06 -17.28 -7.88
CA THR A 90 22.00 -17.22 -9.01
C THR A 90 21.42 -16.41 -10.16
N PHE A 91 22.29 -15.78 -10.94
CA PHE A 91 21.90 -14.96 -12.08
C PHE A 91 22.98 -14.96 -13.16
N ASP A 92 22.57 -14.73 -14.40
CA ASP A 92 23.46 -14.74 -15.56
C ASP A 92 24.21 -13.41 -15.75
N THR A 93 25.40 -13.48 -16.35
CA THR A 93 26.27 -12.32 -16.60
C THR A 93 25.71 -11.35 -17.66
N GLY A 94 24.82 -11.84 -18.53
CA GLY A 94 24.31 -11.12 -19.69
C GLY A 94 23.11 -10.20 -19.43
N LEU A 95 22.65 -10.07 -18.19
CA LEU A 95 21.39 -9.38 -17.87
C LEU A 95 21.50 -7.85 -17.88
N ALA A 96 22.66 -7.31 -17.50
CA ALA A 96 22.87 -5.89 -17.27
C ALA A 96 24.35 -5.51 -17.41
N PRO A 97 24.70 -4.21 -17.53
CA PRO A 97 26.09 -3.76 -17.52
C PRO A 97 26.63 -3.65 -16.09
N SER A 98 27.95 -3.80 -15.93
CA SER A 98 28.63 -3.54 -14.66
C SER A 98 28.61 -2.04 -14.30
N THR A 99 27.55 -1.59 -13.62
CA THR A 99 27.37 -0.20 -13.17
C THR A 99 27.45 -0.09 -11.66
N LYS A 100 28.18 0.92 -11.17
CA LYS A 100 28.34 1.19 -9.73
C LYS A 100 26.99 1.57 -9.10
N ASN A 101 26.64 0.91 -7.99
CA ASN A 101 25.43 1.16 -7.18
C ASN A 101 24.10 1.10 -7.97
N ALA A 102 24.08 0.44 -9.12
CA ALA A 102 22.88 0.35 -9.94
C ALA A 102 21.94 -0.79 -9.50
N TYR A 103 22.45 -1.75 -8.73
CA TYR A 103 21.75 -2.96 -8.37
C TYR A 103 21.17 -2.87 -6.96
N PHE A 104 19.98 -3.43 -6.76
CA PHE A 104 19.34 -3.57 -5.47
C PHE A 104 18.42 -4.79 -5.48
N LEU A 105 17.99 -5.23 -4.30
CA LEU A 105 17.04 -6.33 -4.14
C LEU A 105 15.65 -5.79 -3.89
N ARG A 106 14.64 -6.48 -4.43
CA ARG A 106 13.24 -6.31 -4.05
C ARG A 106 12.76 -7.62 -3.43
N MET A 107 12.32 -7.59 -2.19
CA MET A 107 11.57 -8.67 -1.57
C MET A 107 10.09 -8.35 -1.66
N VAL A 108 9.29 -9.33 -2.07
CA VAL A 108 7.83 -9.27 -2.00
C VAL A 108 7.39 -10.36 -1.04
N SER A 109 6.84 -9.96 0.09
CA SER A 109 6.42 -10.82 1.19
C SER A 109 4.90 -10.90 1.21
N VAL A 110 4.36 -12.08 1.48
CA VAL A 110 2.92 -12.30 1.65
C VAL A 110 2.62 -12.44 3.13
N ALA A 111 1.77 -11.55 3.64
CA ALA A 111 1.29 -11.59 5.02
C ALA A 111 0.31 -12.74 5.24
N THR A 112 0.20 -13.22 6.47
CA THR A 112 -0.75 -14.26 6.89
C THR A 112 -2.21 -13.88 6.63
N GLU A 113 -2.53 -12.60 6.71
CA GLU A 113 -3.84 -12.02 6.40
C GLU A 113 -4.08 -11.81 4.89
N GLY A 114 -3.10 -12.15 4.05
CA GLY A 114 -3.21 -12.19 2.58
C GLY A 114 -2.63 -10.97 1.85
N GLY A 115 -2.30 -9.87 2.54
CA GLY A 115 -1.68 -8.70 1.92
C GLY A 115 -0.20 -8.89 1.55
N GLN A 116 0.38 -7.87 0.93
CA GLN A 116 1.79 -7.90 0.51
C GLN A 116 2.60 -6.78 1.16
N VAL A 117 3.82 -7.09 1.56
CA VAL A 117 4.83 -6.13 2.00
C VAL A 117 6.00 -6.20 1.03
N ILE A 118 6.46 -5.04 0.54
CA ILE A 118 7.56 -4.92 -0.40
C ILE A 118 8.71 -4.19 0.27
N ASN A 119 9.84 -4.87 0.38
CA ASN A 119 11.05 -4.30 0.99
C ASN A 119 12.18 -4.25 -0.04
N PHE A 120 12.95 -3.17 -0.01
CA PHE A 120 14.11 -3.01 -0.88
C PHE A 120 15.41 -3.04 -0.08
N SER A 121 16.48 -3.54 -0.70
CA SER A 121 17.82 -3.41 -0.13
C SER A 121 18.44 -2.07 -0.49
N ASN A 122 19.47 -1.69 0.28
CA ASN A 122 20.43 -0.72 -0.20
C ASN A 122 21.13 -1.20 -1.48
N ARG A 123 21.67 -0.23 -2.21
CA ARG A 123 22.30 -0.45 -3.51
C ARG A 123 23.68 -1.04 -3.38
N PHE A 124 24.04 -1.85 -4.36
CA PHE A 124 25.36 -2.48 -4.48
C PHE A 124 25.78 -2.53 -5.95
N SER A 125 27.01 -2.95 -6.18
CA SER A 125 27.60 -3.12 -7.51
C SER A 125 27.83 -4.60 -7.80
N ILE A 126 27.77 -5.02 -9.06
CA ILE A 126 28.13 -6.38 -9.48
C ILE A 126 29.23 -6.31 -10.52
N SER A 127 30.37 -6.92 -10.24
CA SER A 127 31.51 -7.01 -11.15
C SER A 127 31.35 -8.20 -12.10
N GLY A 128 31.78 -8.03 -13.36
CA GLY A 128 31.74 -9.09 -14.38
C GLY A 128 30.43 -9.19 -15.17
N MET A 129 29.54 -8.21 -15.01
CA MET A 129 28.30 -8.08 -15.77
C MET A 129 28.56 -7.49 -17.16
N VAL A 130 28.08 -8.15 -18.21
CA VAL A 130 28.38 -7.85 -19.63
C VAL A 130 27.13 -7.57 -20.48
N GLY A 131 25.95 -7.55 -19.86
CA GLY A 131 24.70 -7.23 -20.53
C GLY A 131 24.59 -5.75 -20.91
N THR A 132 23.55 -5.43 -21.68
CA THR A 132 23.21 -4.07 -22.08
C THR A 132 21.77 -3.76 -21.67
N ILE A 133 21.54 -2.53 -21.22
CA ILE A 133 20.22 -2.03 -20.81
C ILE A 133 19.99 -0.69 -21.49
N ASP A 134 18.71 -0.35 -21.73
CA ASP A 134 18.32 0.95 -22.25
C ASP A 134 18.85 2.09 -21.37
N ALA A 135 19.29 3.17 -22.02
CA ALA A 135 19.86 4.34 -21.34
C ALA A 135 18.90 4.96 -20.32
N THR A 136 17.58 4.77 -20.49
CA THR A 136 16.54 5.22 -19.56
C THR A 136 16.80 4.72 -18.14
N PHE A 137 17.10 3.43 -17.97
CA PHE A 137 17.34 2.82 -16.65
C PHE A 137 18.75 3.13 -16.14
N THR A 138 19.75 3.16 -17.02
CA THR A 138 21.14 3.47 -16.63
C THR A 138 21.29 4.92 -16.16
N ASN A 139 20.62 5.87 -16.82
CA ASN A 139 20.64 7.28 -16.44
C ASN A 139 19.83 7.58 -15.18
N ALA A 140 18.89 6.70 -14.81
CA ALA A 140 18.10 6.84 -13.59
C ALA A 140 18.83 6.35 -12.33
N VAL A 141 20.00 5.72 -12.46
CA VAL A 141 20.79 5.25 -11.32
C VAL A 141 21.24 6.45 -10.47
N PRO A 142 20.87 6.53 -9.19
CA PRO A 142 21.28 7.62 -8.31
C PRO A 142 22.75 7.48 -7.92
N GLY A 143 23.39 8.59 -7.56
CA GLY A 143 24.81 8.59 -7.13
C GLY A 143 25.08 7.99 -5.75
N GLY A 144 24.04 7.72 -4.96
CA GLY A 144 24.12 7.22 -3.58
C GLY A 144 24.13 5.70 -3.47
N THR A 145 23.98 5.22 -2.23
CA THR A 145 23.84 3.78 -1.92
C THR A 145 22.46 3.42 -1.36
N ASP A 146 21.58 4.41 -1.19
CA ASP A 146 20.27 4.20 -0.62
C ASP A 146 19.35 3.52 -1.65
N GLY A 147 18.66 2.47 -1.21
CA GLY A 147 17.66 1.80 -2.01
C GLY A 147 16.38 2.64 -2.16
N PRO A 148 15.42 2.18 -2.99
CA PRO A 148 14.06 2.68 -2.96
C PRO A 148 13.40 2.51 -1.57
N ASP A 149 12.35 3.30 -1.31
CA ASP A 149 11.54 3.15 -0.10
C ASP A 149 10.66 1.89 -0.17
N GLY A 150 10.44 1.23 0.96
CA GLY A 150 9.56 0.06 1.06
C GLY A 150 8.06 0.41 1.01
N GLU A 151 7.23 -0.57 0.70
CA GLU A 151 5.78 -0.45 0.62
C GLU A 151 5.09 -1.49 1.51
N ASP A 152 4.25 -1.05 2.45
CA ASP A 152 3.46 -1.94 3.30
C ASP A 152 1.98 -1.91 2.90
N ASN A 153 1.52 -3.03 2.33
CA ASN A 153 0.13 -3.29 2.00
C ASN A 153 -0.39 -4.57 2.68
N ALA A 154 0.21 -5.00 3.81
CA ALA A 154 -0.16 -6.23 4.53
C ALA A 154 -1.64 -6.29 4.92
N ALA A 155 -2.21 -5.15 5.34
CA ALA A 155 -3.62 -5.05 5.75
C ALA A 155 -4.59 -4.70 4.60
N ASN A 156 -4.09 -4.39 3.39
CA ASN A 156 -4.88 -3.75 2.33
C ASN A 156 -5.11 -4.60 1.08
N ASN A 157 -4.51 -5.79 0.98
CA ASN A 157 -4.38 -6.48 -0.31
C ASN A 157 -4.48 -8.01 -0.26
N ALA A 158 -5.51 -8.56 0.41
CA ALA A 158 -5.71 -10.02 0.50
C ALA A 158 -6.05 -10.74 -0.83
N ASP A 159 -6.06 -10.03 -1.97
CA ASP A 159 -6.51 -10.55 -3.26
C ASP A 159 -5.41 -10.61 -4.35
N SER A 160 -4.14 -10.53 -3.97
CA SER A 160 -3.04 -10.73 -4.94
C SER A 160 -2.74 -12.20 -5.25
N GLY A 161 -3.51 -13.13 -4.66
CA GLY A 161 -3.55 -14.53 -5.06
C GLY A 161 -4.60 -14.77 -6.13
N ALA A 162 -4.24 -14.52 -7.40
CA ALA A 162 -4.94 -14.99 -8.60
C ALA A 162 -6.49 -14.79 -8.65
N ALA A 163 -6.89 -13.82 -9.47
CA ALA A 163 -8.19 -13.72 -10.15
C ALA A 163 -9.42 -13.44 -9.28
N THR A 164 -10.00 -12.27 -9.57
CA THR A 164 -11.40 -11.86 -9.34
C THR A 164 -11.84 -11.72 -7.89
N SER A 165 -11.71 -10.51 -7.33
CA SER A 165 -12.72 -10.02 -6.39
C SER A 165 -13.10 -8.56 -6.63
N THR A 166 -14.39 -8.38 -6.88
CA THR A 166 -15.11 -7.12 -6.67
C THR A 166 -15.34 -7.02 -5.16
N MET A 167 -14.43 -6.39 -4.42
CA MET A 167 -14.59 -5.72 -3.11
C MET A 167 -13.22 -5.61 -2.44
N GLY A 168 -12.78 -4.39 -2.14
CA GLY A 168 -11.50 -4.17 -1.48
C GLY A 168 -11.56 -4.66 -0.03
N THR A 169 -10.57 -5.43 0.40
CA THR A 169 -10.52 -6.11 1.71
C THR A 169 -10.49 -5.15 2.93
N GLY A 170 -10.46 -3.83 2.72
CA GLY A 170 -10.63 -2.83 3.79
C GLY A 170 -12.10 -2.53 4.17
N ASP A 171 -13.08 -3.03 3.42
CA ASP A 171 -14.51 -2.73 3.64
C ASP A 171 -15.06 -3.26 4.98
N GLY A 172 -14.36 -4.21 5.63
CA GLY A 172 -14.74 -4.81 6.91
C GLY A 172 -14.05 -4.22 8.15
N VAL A 173 -12.93 -3.51 7.99
CA VAL A 173 -12.14 -2.96 9.11
C VAL A 173 -12.52 -1.50 9.32
N PRO A 174 -12.90 -1.07 10.55
CA PRO A 174 -13.19 0.34 10.82
C PRO A 174 -12.05 1.26 10.36
N TYR A 175 -12.38 2.32 9.62
CA TYR A 175 -11.40 3.27 9.05
C TYR A 175 -10.27 3.72 9.99
N PRO A 176 -10.52 3.98 11.30
CA PRO A 176 -9.46 4.35 12.24
C PRO A 176 -8.45 3.23 12.54
N LEU A 177 -8.84 1.97 12.35
CA LEU A 177 -8.04 0.77 12.61
C LEU A 177 -7.30 0.26 11.38
N GLN A 178 -7.56 0.82 10.19
CA GLN A 178 -6.86 0.45 8.96
C GLN A 178 -5.41 0.98 8.98
N THR A 179 -4.48 0.11 8.61
CA THR A 179 -3.04 0.38 8.46
C THR A 179 -2.63 0.28 6.97
N GLY A 180 -1.40 0.69 6.63
CA GLY A 180 -0.87 0.67 5.26
C GLY A 180 -1.16 1.92 4.41
N LEU A 181 -0.59 1.93 3.19
CA LEU A 181 -0.54 3.12 2.32
C LEU A 181 -1.92 3.54 1.74
N THR A 182 -2.83 2.58 1.58
CA THR A 182 -4.18 2.81 1.03
C THR A 182 -5.23 2.60 2.12
N LYS A 183 -6.06 3.60 2.40
CA LYS A 183 -7.21 3.44 3.31
C LYS A 183 -8.52 3.30 2.54
N TYR A 184 -9.45 2.51 3.06
CA TYR A 184 -10.77 2.29 2.50
C TYR A 184 -11.84 3.01 3.32
N ALA A 185 -12.34 4.13 2.81
CA ALA A 185 -13.36 4.92 3.48
C ALA A 185 -14.75 4.29 3.35
N PRO A 186 -15.56 4.30 4.42
CA PRO A 186 -16.92 3.78 4.37
C PRO A 186 -17.80 4.63 3.43
N MET A 187 -18.73 3.97 2.76
CA MET A 187 -19.72 4.64 1.92
C MET A 187 -20.65 5.53 2.77
N GLN A 188 -20.98 6.71 2.24
CA GLN A 188 -21.97 7.58 2.87
C GLN A 188 -23.36 6.92 2.87
N PRO A 189 -24.11 6.96 3.99
CA PRO A 189 -25.45 6.41 4.03
C PRO A 189 -26.40 7.19 3.10
N ILE A 190 -27.27 6.47 2.38
CA ILE A 190 -28.28 7.09 1.52
C ILE A 190 -29.30 7.82 2.41
N PRO A 191 -29.60 9.10 2.14
CA PRO A 191 -30.58 9.83 2.92
C PRO A 191 -31.97 9.18 2.79
N PRO A 192 -32.71 9.01 3.90
CA PRO A 192 -34.07 8.49 3.85
C PRO A 192 -35.01 9.46 3.13
N THR A 193 -36.06 8.94 2.50
CA THR A 193 -37.04 9.72 1.72
C THR A 193 -37.99 10.58 2.57
N LYS A 194 -37.88 10.53 3.90
CA LYS A 194 -38.72 11.30 4.83
C LYS A 194 -37.89 11.82 6.01
N ILE A 195 -38.02 13.12 6.28
CA ILE A 195 -37.45 13.75 7.48
C ILE A 195 -38.46 13.62 8.62
N THR A 196 -38.20 12.73 9.58
CA THR A 196 -39.09 12.47 10.73
C THR A 196 -38.62 13.12 12.03
N LYS A 197 -37.34 13.52 12.12
CA LYS A 197 -36.76 14.15 13.30
C LYS A 197 -36.98 15.67 13.27
N LYS A 198 -37.46 16.23 14.39
CA LYS A 198 -37.66 17.68 14.60
C LYS A 198 -36.54 18.34 15.42
N GLN A 199 -35.61 17.55 15.95
CA GLN A 199 -34.51 18.00 16.81
C GLN A 199 -33.19 17.50 16.22
N TYR A 200 -32.18 18.38 16.21
CA TYR A 200 -30.85 18.09 15.69
C TYR A 200 -29.97 17.49 16.80
N SER A 201 -29.37 16.34 16.52
CA SER A 201 -28.30 15.75 17.32
C SER A 201 -27.12 15.42 16.40
N PRO A 202 -25.88 15.82 16.74
CA PRO A 202 -24.70 15.43 15.97
C PRO A 202 -24.61 13.90 15.82
N LEU A 203 -24.25 13.42 14.63
CA LEU A 203 -24.09 11.99 14.35
C LEU A 203 -22.88 11.38 15.09
N TYR A 204 -21.85 12.19 15.32
CA TYR A 204 -20.64 11.83 16.02
C TYR A 204 -20.35 12.82 17.15
N PRO A 205 -19.72 12.39 18.27
CA PRO A 205 -19.26 13.30 19.30
C PRO A 205 -18.23 14.28 18.72
N THR A 206 -18.11 15.46 19.34
CA THR A 206 -17.13 16.46 18.94
C THR A 206 -15.73 15.86 19.04
N SER A 207 -15.04 15.71 17.91
CA SER A 207 -13.66 15.23 17.88
C SER A 207 -12.74 16.26 18.54
N SER A 208 -11.80 15.82 19.37
CA SER A 208 -10.72 16.68 19.85
C SER A 208 -9.87 17.12 18.66
N VAL A 209 -9.63 18.42 18.53
CA VAL A 209 -8.75 18.98 17.51
C VAL A 209 -7.39 19.24 18.16
N SER A 210 -6.36 18.56 17.68
CA SER A 210 -4.97 18.87 18.02
C SER A 210 -4.33 19.52 16.81
N ILE A 211 -3.93 20.78 16.95
CA ILE A 211 -3.24 21.52 15.88
C ILE A 211 -1.75 21.22 16.02
N ALA A 212 -1.12 20.78 14.93
CA ALA A 212 0.32 20.55 14.92
C ALA A 212 1.07 21.87 15.13
N THR A 213 1.86 21.95 16.20
CA THR A 213 2.72 23.10 16.52
C THR A 213 4.16 22.91 16.05
N THR A 214 4.49 21.72 15.57
CA THR A 214 5.79 21.33 15.00
C THR A 214 5.59 20.55 13.70
N TRP A 215 6.67 20.38 12.92
CA TRP A 215 6.66 19.57 11.71
C TRP A 215 6.23 18.13 12.04
N LEU A 216 5.20 17.66 11.34
CA LEU A 216 4.72 16.29 11.42
C LEU A 216 5.70 15.35 10.67
N PRO A 217 5.79 14.08 11.07
CA PRO A 217 6.54 13.08 10.31
C PRO A 217 5.95 12.91 8.91
N ASN A 218 6.75 12.34 8.00
CA ASN A 218 6.30 12.07 6.63
C ASN A 218 5.01 11.23 6.66
N PRO A 219 4.00 11.60 5.85
CA PRO A 219 2.73 10.88 5.83
C PRO A 219 2.95 9.47 5.31
N THR A 220 2.45 8.48 6.06
CA THR A 220 2.50 7.06 5.69
C THR A 220 1.30 6.63 4.84
N ILE A 221 0.31 7.48 4.64
CA ILE A 221 -0.89 7.18 3.85
C ILE A 221 -0.80 7.93 2.54
N VAL A 222 -0.84 7.21 1.43
CA VAL A 222 -0.68 7.75 0.07
C VAL A 222 -2.04 8.01 -0.58
N THR A 223 -3.02 7.13 -0.36
CA THR A 223 -4.35 7.26 -1.00
C THR A 223 -5.49 6.76 -0.13
N THR A 224 -6.70 7.21 -0.46
CA THR A 224 -7.94 6.74 0.15
C THR A 224 -8.93 6.37 -0.95
N VAL A 225 -9.43 5.14 -0.91
CA VAL A 225 -10.44 4.63 -1.84
C VAL A 225 -11.78 4.54 -1.11
N THR A 226 -12.84 5.09 -1.68
CA THR A 226 -14.19 4.92 -1.13
C THR A 226 -14.80 3.63 -1.67
N ALA A 227 -15.44 2.85 -0.81
CA ALA A 227 -16.16 1.63 -1.21
C ALA A 227 -17.14 1.88 -2.36
N SER A 228 -17.29 0.89 -3.25
CA SER A 228 -18.18 1.00 -4.43
C SER A 228 -19.65 1.13 -4.03
N GLN A 229 -20.40 1.95 -4.79
CA GLN A 229 -21.84 2.15 -4.54
C GLN A 229 -22.62 0.87 -4.81
N THR A 230 -23.32 0.36 -3.79
CA THR A 230 -24.16 -0.85 -3.91
C THR A 230 -25.62 -0.56 -4.28
N PHE A 231 -25.99 0.72 -4.46
CA PHE A 231 -27.35 1.08 -4.84
C PHE A 231 -27.56 1.01 -6.35
N SER A 232 -28.74 0.53 -6.75
CA SER A 232 -29.23 0.60 -8.13
C SER A 232 -30.49 1.47 -8.16
N VAL A 233 -30.55 2.43 -9.08
CA VAL A 233 -31.78 3.19 -9.38
C VAL A 233 -32.41 2.60 -10.63
N SER A 234 -33.70 2.28 -10.55
CA SER A 234 -34.52 1.95 -11.72
C SER A 234 -35.46 3.12 -11.99
N SER A 235 -35.32 3.72 -13.18
CA SER A 235 -36.26 4.73 -13.67
C SER A 235 -37.28 4.04 -14.56
N MET A 236 -38.57 4.24 -14.28
CA MET A 236 -39.65 3.83 -15.17
C MET A 236 -40.26 5.07 -15.82
N GLU A 237 -40.74 4.91 -17.05
CA GLU A 237 -41.53 5.95 -17.70
C GLU A 237 -42.76 6.28 -16.85
N ASN A 238 -43.06 7.57 -16.71
CA ASN A 238 -44.32 8.00 -16.12
C ASN A 238 -45.44 7.77 -17.16
N THR A 239 -46.15 6.65 -17.05
CA THR A 239 -47.27 6.31 -17.95
C THR A 239 -48.55 7.11 -17.67
N ALA A 240 -48.52 8.07 -16.74
CA ALA A 240 -49.66 8.93 -16.48
C ALA A 240 -49.83 9.97 -17.59
N ALA A 241 -51.08 10.16 -18.04
CA ALA A 241 -51.40 11.23 -18.98
C ALA A 241 -51.05 12.60 -18.36
N PRO A 242 -50.50 13.55 -19.16
CA PRO A 242 -50.19 14.88 -18.67
C PRO A 242 -51.45 15.52 -18.06
N ALA A 243 -51.30 16.07 -16.85
CA ALA A 243 -52.40 16.77 -16.20
C ALA A 243 -52.88 17.93 -17.08
N SER A 244 -54.19 18.15 -17.11
CA SER A 244 -54.78 19.32 -17.75
C SER A 244 -54.15 20.60 -17.20
N ASN A 245 -53.82 21.53 -18.10
CA ASN A 245 -53.15 22.80 -17.80
C ASN A 245 -53.82 23.48 -16.58
N PRO A 246 -53.07 23.93 -15.54
CA PRO A 246 -53.63 24.43 -14.29
C PRO A 246 -54.51 25.68 -14.43
N ASN A 247 -54.55 26.33 -15.59
CA ASN A 247 -55.38 27.52 -15.79
C ASN A 247 -56.08 27.55 -17.17
N PRO A 248 -57.40 27.35 -17.25
CA PRO A 248 -58.17 27.54 -18.47
C PRO A 248 -58.21 29.00 -18.96
N ASP A 249 -57.83 29.98 -18.12
CA ASP A 249 -57.89 31.39 -18.45
C ASP A 249 -56.67 31.90 -19.24
N MET A 250 -55.61 31.10 -19.42
CA MET A 250 -54.47 31.49 -20.27
C MET A 250 -54.91 31.66 -21.74
N ALA A 251 -55.82 30.80 -22.21
CA ALA A 251 -56.42 30.91 -23.53
C ALA A 251 -57.29 32.17 -23.68
N LYS A 252 -57.98 32.59 -22.60
CA LYS A 252 -58.72 33.86 -22.56
C LYS A 252 -57.77 35.06 -22.58
N PHE A 253 -56.68 35.01 -21.83
CA PHE A 253 -55.67 36.08 -21.78
C PHE A 253 -55.01 36.31 -23.15
N LEU A 254 -54.68 35.23 -23.88
CA LEU A 254 -54.09 35.32 -25.22
C LEU A 254 -55.08 35.80 -26.30
N ASN A 255 -56.38 35.57 -26.12
CA ASN A 255 -57.41 36.02 -27.06
C ASN A 255 -57.88 37.47 -26.82
N ARG A 256 -57.54 38.10 -25.69
CA ARG A 256 -57.87 39.50 -25.37
C ARG A 256 -57.15 40.54 -26.24
N TRP A 257 -56.09 40.14 -26.94
CA TRP A 257 -55.30 41.03 -27.80
C TRP A 257 -55.68 40.89 -29.27
N LYS A 258 -56.80 40.22 -29.58
CA LYS A 258 -57.28 39.97 -30.95
C LYS A 258 -58.39 40.94 -31.38
N ASP A 259 -58.76 41.86 -30.51
CA ASP A 259 -59.72 42.94 -30.71
C ASP A 259 -59.03 44.21 -31.23
#